data_AF-A0A435YL75-F1
#
_entry.id   AF-A0A435YL75-F1
#
_cell.length_a   1.000
_cell.length_b   1.000
_cell.length_c   1.000
_cell.angle_alpha   90.00
_cell.angle_beta   90.00
_cell.angle_gamma   90.00
#
_symmetry.space_group_name_H-M   'P 1'
#
loop_
_entity.id
_entity.type
_entity.pdbx_description
1 polymer ?
#
loop_
_entity_poly.entity_id
_entity_poly.type
_entity_poly.pdbx_seq_one_letter_code
_entity_poly.pdbx_strand_id
1 'polypeptide(L)'
;MPTLLHLSDLHRSKADPLDNDTLLASLLNDIDRFALNHERPQALIVSGDLIQGVRLGEANFDHEMRQQYADAFDLIGRLCDALLNGDRSVVVIVPGNHDICWNTSVSSVEPVTNDRYPKPLKPALIARDGQLRWSWEEQRLYRVSDQEAYKRRLGAYWDALEKFYSGVDLPAPIDRTRGFHLFRLFNNAMVVAAFESTHRNDHLRFEAELATGVVSRCSLELRKLGLNASLLAAVWHHSIHGPPSRDDYLNIETITEMAGLGFQIGFHGHQHLAESTDLSVSIGGGSTMCVVSAGSLCAGWTDLPRGTNRQYNMVRFDADLTSATLHIREMAEGNQFSAMKRGRFVDGEVPLTWSPNLNGAGQPAKPDQRRLNHLTIAVEESVRRRLATPATTELLALKPSPGTYPRRVLLSALQAAGDWQAIRANFWPTNYSDEALAAAEAAYQLKDLECLDAVIASGQLREEHKDTFKVRREMLLMGRGR
;
A
#
# COMPACT_ATOMS: atom_id res chain seq x y z
N MET A 1 5.80 15.07 -1.44
CA MET A 1 4.54 14.62 -0.84
C MET A 1 4.08 13.35 -1.53
N PRO A 2 4.13 12.22 -0.81
CA PRO A 2 3.76 10.93 -1.36
C PRO A 2 2.39 10.96 -2.02
N THR A 3 2.29 10.48 -3.25
CA THR A 3 1.04 10.49 -4.02
C THR A 3 0.74 9.09 -4.55
N LEU A 4 -0.52 8.67 -4.39
CA LEU A 4 -1.02 7.36 -4.78
C LEU A 4 -2.13 7.50 -5.81
N LEU A 5 -2.08 6.68 -6.86
CA LEU A 5 -3.17 6.53 -7.82
C LEU A 5 -4.09 5.38 -7.34
N HIS A 6 -5.38 5.63 -7.18
CA HIS A 6 -6.36 4.62 -6.77
C HIS A 6 -7.42 4.45 -7.87
N LEU A 7 -7.42 3.27 -8.47
CA LEU A 7 -8.32 2.81 -9.52
C LEU A 7 -9.20 1.68 -8.99
N SER A 8 -10.37 1.50 -9.59
CA SER A 8 -11.25 0.37 -9.32
C SER A 8 -12.13 0.08 -10.53
N ASP A 9 -12.74 -1.10 -10.55
CA ASP A 9 -13.81 -1.47 -11.48
C ASP A 9 -13.36 -1.23 -12.93
N LEU A 10 -12.30 -1.94 -13.31
CA LEU A 10 -11.70 -1.93 -14.65
C LEU A 10 -12.51 -2.75 -15.66
N HIS A 11 -13.55 -3.44 -15.19
CA HIS A 11 -14.42 -4.23 -16.02
C HIS A 11 -14.95 -3.41 -17.21
N ARG A 12 -14.69 -3.93 -18.41
CA ARG A 12 -15.00 -3.23 -19.66
C ARG A 12 -16.38 -3.64 -20.14
N SER A 13 -17.24 -2.65 -20.30
CA SER A 13 -18.54 -2.88 -20.93
C SER A 13 -18.37 -3.07 -22.44
N LYS A 14 -18.92 -4.17 -22.97
CA LYS A 14 -18.98 -4.38 -24.44
C LYS A 14 -19.89 -3.35 -25.14
N ALA A 15 -20.84 -2.77 -24.41
CA ALA A 15 -21.80 -1.81 -24.95
C ALA A 15 -21.24 -0.39 -25.06
N ASP A 16 -20.17 -0.10 -24.32
CA ASP A 16 -19.50 1.20 -24.30
C ASP A 16 -17.99 0.97 -24.20
N PRO A 17 -17.37 0.47 -25.28
CA PRO A 17 -15.99 0.01 -25.27
C PRO A 17 -15.02 1.19 -25.15
N LEU A 18 -14.07 1.06 -24.24
CA LEU A 18 -12.95 1.96 -24.09
C LEU A 18 -11.66 1.15 -24.18
N ASP A 19 -10.84 1.41 -25.19
CA ASP A 19 -9.59 0.70 -25.41
C ASP A 19 -8.46 1.22 -24.50
N ASN A 20 -7.41 0.41 -24.35
CA ASN A 20 -6.27 0.74 -23.49
C ASN A 20 -5.53 1.99 -23.93
N ASP A 21 -5.39 2.23 -25.24
CA ASP A 21 -4.59 3.35 -25.74
C ASP A 21 -5.30 4.67 -25.46
N THR A 22 -6.60 4.73 -25.75
CA THR A 22 -7.44 5.90 -25.43
C THR A 22 -7.46 6.17 -23.93
N LEU A 23 -7.71 5.15 -23.10
CA LEU A 23 -7.77 5.31 -21.65
C LEU A 23 -6.42 5.73 -21.05
N LEU A 24 -5.33 5.09 -21.48
CA LEU A 24 -3.98 5.40 -21.04
C LEU A 24 -3.59 6.83 -21.42
N ALA A 25 -3.84 7.24 -22.67
CA ALA A 25 -3.55 8.60 -23.12
C ALA A 25 -4.33 9.65 -22.30
N SER A 26 -5.62 9.42 -22.05
CA SER A 26 -6.44 10.31 -21.24
C SER A 26 -6.00 10.38 -19.78
N LEU A 27 -5.64 9.24 -19.17
CA LEU A 27 -5.13 9.19 -17.79
C LEU A 27 -3.79 9.91 -17.66
N LEU A 28 -2.83 9.59 -18.53
CA LEU A 28 -1.50 10.20 -18.48
C LEU A 28 -1.56 11.70 -18.71
N ASN A 29 -2.36 12.16 -19.68
CA ASN A 29 -2.54 13.58 -19.93
C ASN A 29 -3.15 14.31 -18.71
N ASP A 30 -4.08 13.69 -18.00
CA ASP A 30 -4.65 14.28 -16.80
C ASP A 30 -3.69 14.26 -15.60
N ILE A 31 -2.92 13.18 -15.43
CA ILE A 31 -1.86 13.07 -14.42
C ILE A 31 -0.76 14.10 -14.69
N ASP A 32 -0.40 14.34 -15.95
CA ASP A 32 0.57 15.36 -16.35
C ASP A 32 0.08 16.76 -15.98
N ARG A 33 -1.21 17.06 -16.22
CA ARG A 33 -1.83 18.32 -15.78
C ARG A 33 -1.88 18.44 -14.26
N PHE A 34 -2.20 17.36 -13.55
CA PHE A 34 -2.18 17.33 -12.09
C PHE A 34 -0.77 17.60 -11.56
N ALA A 35 0.24 17.03 -12.21
CA ALA A 35 1.65 17.18 -11.85
C ALA A 35 2.21 18.60 -12.03
N LEU A 36 1.48 19.52 -12.68
CA LEU A 36 1.85 20.94 -12.73
C LEU A 36 1.81 21.60 -11.35
N ASN A 37 0.95 21.12 -10.45
CA ASN A 37 0.75 21.68 -9.11
C ASN A 37 1.07 20.69 -7.98
N HIS A 38 1.29 19.42 -8.32
CA HIS A 38 1.41 18.32 -7.36
C HIS A 38 2.48 17.31 -7.81
N GLU A 39 2.80 16.34 -6.95
CA GLU A 39 3.70 15.26 -7.33
C GLU A 39 2.98 14.19 -8.17
N ARG A 40 3.73 13.57 -9.09
CA ARG A 40 3.23 12.39 -9.81
C ARG A 40 3.02 11.22 -8.84
N PRO A 41 2.07 10.32 -9.14
CA PRO A 41 1.90 9.09 -8.37
C PRO A 41 3.19 8.27 -8.29
N GLN A 42 3.48 7.75 -7.10
CA GLN A 42 4.61 6.86 -6.82
C GLN A 42 4.16 5.45 -6.45
N ALA A 43 2.84 5.21 -6.41
CA ALA A 43 2.22 3.92 -6.17
C ALA A 43 0.85 3.84 -6.85
N LEU A 44 0.39 2.63 -7.11
CA LEU A 44 -0.91 2.34 -7.73
C LEU A 44 -1.68 1.32 -6.88
N ILE A 45 -2.95 1.59 -6.60
CA ILE A 45 -3.92 0.65 -6.05
C ILE A 45 -4.99 0.38 -7.12
N VAL A 46 -5.29 -0.89 -7.36
CA VAL A 46 -6.44 -1.35 -8.15
C VAL A 46 -7.33 -2.20 -7.24
N SER A 47 -8.44 -1.62 -6.78
CA SER A 47 -9.30 -2.17 -5.72
C SER A 47 -10.41 -3.11 -6.22
N GLY A 48 -10.09 -4.00 -7.16
CA GLY A 48 -11.01 -5.07 -7.60
C GLY A 48 -11.79 -4.78 -8.89
N ASP A 49 -12.55 -5.81 -9.27
CA ASP A 49 -13.31 -5.90 -10.52
C ASP A 49 -12.46 -5.58 -11.74
N LEU A 50 -11.42 -6.38 -11.94
CA LEU A 50 -10.46 -6.20 -13.03
C LEU A 50 -11.08 -6.52 -14.39
N ILE A 51 -12.08 -7.40 -14.41
CA ILE A 51 -12.74 -7.91 -15.61
C ILE A 51 -14.26 -7.86 -15.46
N GLN A 52 -15.00 -7.93 -16.55
CA GLN A 52 -16.48 -8.01 -16.55
C GLN A 52 -17.00 -9.37 -16.07
N GLY A 53 -16.16 -10.40 -16.13
CA GLY A 53 -16.56 -11.77 -15.94
C GLY A 53 -17.22 -12.34 -17.20
N VAL A 54 -17.68 -13.59 -17.10
CA VAL A 54 -18.33 -14.30 -18.20
C VAL A 54 -19.66 -14.88 -17.74
N ARG A 55 -20.67 -14.79 -18.60
CA ARG A 55 -22.03 -15.27 -18.30
C ARG A 55 -22.05 -16.78 -18.06
N LEU A 56 -23.01 -17.22 -17.25
CA LEU A 56 -23.26 -18.63 -17.01
C LEU A 56 -23.68 -19.35 -18.29
N GLY A 57 -23.11 -20.53 -18.53
CA GLY A 57 -23.42 -21.40 -19.67
C GLY A 57 -22.59 -21.12 -20.93
N GLU A 58 -21.71 -20.11 -20.92
CA GLU A 58 -20.84 -19.81 -22.07
C GLU A 58 -19.78 -20.90 -22.28
N ALA A 59 -19.70 -21.47 -23.48
CA ALA A 59 -18.85 -22.64 -23.73
C ALA A 59 -17.34 -22.37 -23.57
N ASN A 60 -16.89 -21.16 -23.92
CA ASN A 60 -15.47 -20.78 -23.93
C ASN A 60 -15.11 -19.82 -22.78
N PHE A 61 -15.78 -19.93 -21.63
CA PHE A 61 -15.65 -18.98 -20.53
C PHE A 61 -14.21 -18.82 -20.03
N ASP A 62 -13.42 -19.90 -19.99
CA ASP A 62 -12.03 -19.85 -19.53
C ASP A 62 -11.15 -19.01 -20.46
N HIS A 63 -11.30 -19.17 -21.78
CA HIS A 63 -10.58 -18.38 -22.77
C HIS A 63 -10.98 -16.90 -22.68
N GLU A 64 -12.28 -16.60 -22.60
CA GLU A 64 -12.76 -15.22 -22.51
C GLU A 64 -12.30 -14.53 -21.23
N MET A 65 -12.34 -15.21 -20.08
CA MET A 65 -11.79 -14.64 -18.83
C MET A 65 -10.30 -14.35 -18.94
N ARG A 66 -9.50 -15.27 -19.49
CA ARG A 66 -8.05 -15.06 -19.70
C ARG A 66 -7.77 -13.87 -20.61
N GLN A 67 -8.58 -13.68 -21.66
CA GLN A 67 -8.46 -12.53 -22.54
C GLN A 67 -8.76 -11.23 -21.81
N GLN A 68 -9.84 -11.17 -21.03
CA GLN A 68 -10.16 -9.98 -20.23
C GLN A 68 -9.06 -9.66 -19.20
N TYR A 69 -8.46 -10.68 -18.57
CA TYR A 69 -7.31 -10.47 -17.69
C TYR A 69 -6.07 -9.98 -18.44
N ALA A 70 -5.77 -10.53 -19.62
CA ALA A 70 -4.64 -10.06 -20.42
C ALA A 70 -4.79 -8.57 -20.75
N ASP A 71 -6.00 -8.17 -21.13
CA ASP A 71 -6.40 -6.81 -21.43
C ASP A 71 -6.29 -5.85 -20.22
N ALA A 72 -6.72 -6.31 -19.03
CA ALA A 72 -6.64 -5.54 -17.79
C ALA A 72 -5.19 -5.41 -17.29
N PHE A 73 -4.43 -6.50 -17.27
CA PHE A 73 -3.04 -6.48 -16.83
C PHE A 73 -2.10 -5.80 -17.84
N ASP A 74 -2.43 -5.74 -19.14
CA ASP A 74 -1.73 -4.87 -20.11
C ASP A 74 -1.89 -3.39 -19.74
N LEU A 75 -3.10 -2.93 -19.40
CA LEU A 75 -3.33 -1.56 -18.94
C LEU A 75 -2.54 -1.26 -17.65
N ILE A 76 -2.64 -2.13 -16.65
CA ILE A 76 -1.95 -1.98 -15.36
C ILE A 76 -0.43 -1.97 -15.58
N GLY A 77 0.09 -2.87 -16.43
CA GLY A 77 1.50 -2.93 -16.80
C GLY A 77 1.98 -1.65 -17.45
N ARG A 78 1.25 -1.11 -18.45
CA ARG A 78 1.60 0.14 -19.12
C ARG A 78 1.55 1.35 -18.18
N LEU A 79 0.59 1.40 -17.25
CA LEU A 79 0.55 2.43 -16.21
C LEU A 79 1.76 2.33 -15.27
N CYS A 80 2.12 1.12 -14.86
CA CYS A 80 3.31 0.87 -14.04
C CYS A 80 4.59 1.30 -14.77
N ASP A 81 4.74 0.95 -16.05
CA ASP A 81 5.90 1.33 -16.85
C ASP A 81 5.97 2.86 -17.03
N ALA A 82 4.84 3.52 -17.28
CA ALA A 82 4.77 4.96 -17.52
C ALA A 82 4.92 5.83 -16.26
N LEU A 83 4.40 5.38 -15.11
CA LEU A 83 4.33 6.20 -13.88
C LEU A 83 5.31 5.75 -12.79
N LEU A 84 5.63 4.46 -12.75
CA LEU A 84 6.33 3.82 -11.63
C LEU A 84 7.67 3.20 -12.06
N ASN A 85 8.18 3.59 -13.23
CA ASN A 85 9.43 3.06 -13.81
C ASN A 85 9.43 1.52 -13.94
N GLY A 86 8.26 0.92 -14.13
CA GLY A 86 8.08 -0.53 -14.21
C GLY A 86 8.18 -1.28 -12.88
N ASP A 87 8.27 -0.57 -11.75
CA ASP A 87 8.29 -1.17 -10.42
C ASP A 87 6.90 -1.70 -10.03
N ARG A 88 6.74 -3.02 -10.17
CA ARG A 88 5.50 -3.73 -9.83
C ARG A 88 5.35 -3.91 -8.31
N SER A 89 6.40 -3.74 -7.51
CA SER A 89 6.33 -3.92 -6.05
C SER A 89 5.49 -2.84 -5.35
N VAL A 90 5.24 -1.72 -6.03
CA VAL A 90 4.41 -0.60 -5.59
C VAL A 90 3.03 -0.55 -6.26
N VAL A 91 2.64 -1.62 -6.96
CA VAL A 91 1.31 -1.82 -7.53
C VAL A 91 0.56 -2.82 -6.66
N VAL A 92 -0.57 -2.42 -6.10
CA VAL A 92 -1.44 -3.23 -5.24
C VAL A 92 -2.69 -3.61 -6.00
N ILE A 93 -3.02 -4.91 -6.04
CA ILE A 93 -4.16 -5.45 -6.79
C ILE A 93 -4.93 -6.40 -5.88
N VAL A 94 -6.25 -6.25 -5.81
CA VAL A 94 -7.18 -7.20 -5.16
C VAL A 94 -8.25 -7.63 -6.17
N PRO A 95 -8.92 -8.79 -5.99
CA PRO A 95 -10.04 -9.18 -6.83
C PRO A 95 -11.37 -8.59 -6.32
N GLY A 96 -12.33 -8.43 -7.22
CA GLY A 96 -13.73 -8.15 -6.92
C GLY A 96 -14.67 -9.31 -7.29
N ASN A 97 -15.99 -9.10 -7.17
CA ASN A 97 -16.97 -10.15 -7.44
C ASN A 97 -17.06 -10.53 -8.93
N HIS A 98 -16.74 -9.62 -9.85
CA HIS A 98 -16.70 -9.94 -11.29
C HIS A 98 -15.48 -10.78 -11.68
N ASP A 99 -14.43 -10.82 -10.83
CA ASP A 99 -13.26 -11.66 -11.02
C ASP A 99 -13.53 -13.15 -10.77
N ILE A 100 -14.71 -13.49 -10.22
CA ILE A 100 -15.08 -14.86 -9.90
C ILE A 100 -15.69 -15.55 -11.12
N CYS A 101 -15.14 -16.70 -11.47
CA CYS A 101 -15.69 -17.55 -12.51
C CYS A 101 -16.94 -18.30 -12.02
N TRP A 102 -18.12 -17.76 -12.32
CA TRP A 102 -19.40 -18.39 -11.97
C TRP A 102 -19.57 -19.77 -12.62
N ASN A 103 -19.11 -19.97 -13.86
CA ASN A 103 -19.16 -21.29 -14.53
C ASN A 103 -18.37 -22.37 -13.76
N THR A 104 -17.18 -22.01 -13.25
CA THR A 104 -16.40 -22.90 -12.38
C THR A 104 -17.13 -23.14 -11.06
N SER A 105 -17.75 -22.10 -10.50
CA SER A 105 -18.51 -22.25 -9.26
C SER A 105 -19.72 -23.18 -9.40
N VAL A 106 -20.49 -23.11 -10.48
CA VAL A 106 -21.61 -24.04 -10.76
C VAL A 106 -21.13 -25.49 -10.76
N SER A 107 -19.98 -25.77 -11.37
CA SER A 107 -19.42 -27.13 -11.43
C SER A 107 -19.01 -27.71 -10.07
N SER A 108 -18.90 -26.87 -9.05
CA SER A 108 -18.46 -27.26 -7.69
C SER A 108 -19.61 -27.44 -6.69
N VAL A 109 -20.84 -27.15 -7.11
CA VAL A 109 -22.04 -27.27 -6.27
C VAL A 109 -22.95 -28.37 -6.80
N GLU A 110 -23.59 -29.10 -5.88
CA GLU A 110 -24.61 -30.08 -6.20
C GLU A 110 -25.91 -29.74 -5.48
N PRO A 111 -27.06 -30.04 -6.09
CA PRO A 111 -28.32 -29.84 -5.40
C PRO A 111 -28.52 -30.87 -4.29
N VAL A 112 -28.99 -30.40 -3.13
CA VAL A 112 -29.43 -31.26 -2.03
C VAL A 112 -30.87 -31.71 -2.29
N THR A 113 -31.18 -32.97 -2.01
CA THR A 113 -32.54 -33.49 -2.13
C THR A 113 -33.39 -33.05 -0.93
N ASN A 114 -34.69 -32.80 -1.15
CA ASN A 114 -35.59 -32.21 -0.14
C ASN A 114 -35.66 -33.01 1.17
N ASP A 115 -35.57 -34.34 1.10
CA ASP A 115 -35.53 -35.24 2.26
C ASP A 115 -34.26 -35.08 3.12
N ARG A 116 -33.20 -34.48 2.56
CA ARG A 116 -31.90 -34.26 3.21
C ARG A 116 -31.69 -32.82 3.67
N TYR A 117 -32.72 -31.97 3.62
CA TYR A 117 -32.61 -30.60 4.11
C TYR A 117 -32.35 -30.62 5.63
N PRO A 118 -31.35 -29.86 6.13
CA PRO A 118 -31.11 -29.77 7.55
C PRO A 118 -32.33 -29.16 8.26
N LYS A 119 -32.64 -29.69 9.45
CA LYS A 119 -33.71 -29.18 10.31
C LYS A 119 -33.09 -28.80 11.66
N PRO A 120 -33.09 -27.50 12.04
CA PRO A 120 -33.69 -26.36 11.36
C PRO A 120 -32.85 -25.82 10.17
N LEU A 121 -33.52 -25.44 9.06
CA LEU A 121 -32.85 -25.00 7.83
C LEU A 121 -32.18 -23.62 7.99
N LYS A 122 -32.85 -22.66 8.62
CA LYS A 122 -32.36 -21.28 8.74
C LYS A 122 -30.99 -21.20 9.43
N PRO A 123 -30.77 -21.81 10.63
CA PRO A 123 -29.45 -21.83 11.26
C PRO A 123 -28.37 -22.52 10.43
N ALA A 124 -28.74 -23.54 9.64
CA ALA A 124 -27.79 -24.25 8.79
C ALA A 124 -27.36 -23.43 7.55
N LEU A 125 -28.27 -22.60 7.01
CA LEU A 125 -27.97 -21.69 5.90
C LEU A 125 -27.07 -20.54 6.31
N ILE A 126 -27.32 -19.93 7.48
CA ILE A 126 -26.55 -18.78 7.97
C ILE A 126 -25.27 -19.17 8.74
N ALA A 127 -24.95 -20.47 8.77
CA ALA A 127 -23.76 -20.96 9.46
C ALA A 127 -22.50 -20.33 8.84
N ARG A 128 -21.65 -19.72 9.69
CA ARG A 128 -20.46 -18.99 9.26
C ARG A 128 -19.44 -19.82 8.49
N ASP A 129 -19.46 -21.14 8.52
CA ASP A 129 -18.61 -22.01 7.70
C ASP A 129 -19.44 -22.98 6.83
N GLY A 130 -20.68 -22.59 6.51
CA GLY A 130 -21.62 -23.41 5.77
C GLY A 130 -21.22 -23.68 4.32
N GLN A 131 -21.25 -24.95 3.93
CA GLN A 131 -21.14 -25.39 2.54
C GLN A 131 -22.45 -25.23 1.75
N LEU A 132 -23.54 -24.86 2.44
CA LEU A 132 -24.87 -24.79 1.84
C LEU A 132 -25.08 -23.45 1.11
N ARG A 133 -25.87 -23.50 0.04
CA ARG A 133 -26.27 -22.35 -0.76
C ARG A 133 -27.77 -22.44 -1.04
N TRP A 134 -28.46 -21.32 -1.04
CA TRP A 134 -29.89 -21.29 -1.35
C TRP A 134 -30.12 -20.57 -2.67
N SER A 135 -30.72 -21.27 -3.64
CA SER A 135 -31.21 -20.64 -4.86
C SER A 135 -32.64 -20.15 -4.63
N TRP A 136 -32.83 -18.82 -4.68
CA TRP A 136 -34.16 -18.21 -4.60
C TRP A 136 -34.98 -18.46 -5.86
N GLU A 137 -34.32 -18.49 -7.02
CA GLU A 137 -34.96 -18.74 -8.32
C GLU A 137 -35.52 -20.16 -8.40
N GLU A 138 -34.72 -21.16 -8.01
CA GLU A 138 -35.12 -22.57 -8.06
C GLU A 138 -35.80 -23.06 -6.78
N GLN A 139 -35.82 -22.23 -5.73
CA GLN A 139 -36.27 -22.59 -4.38
C GLN A 139 -35.62 -23.88 -3.86
N ARG A 140 -34.32 -24.03 -4.13
CA ARG A 140 -33.57 -25.27 -3.90
C ARG A 140 -32.30 -25.04 -3.11
N LEU A 141 -31.99 -25.99 -2.24
CA LEU A 141 -30.75 -26.04 -1.48
C LEU A 141 -29.66 -26.71 -2.31
N TYR A 142 -28.48 -26.09 -2.31
CA TYR A 142 -27.26 -26.56 -2.92
C TYR A 142 -26.18 -26.77 -1.86
N ARG A 143 -25.18 -27.59 -2.17
CA ARG A 143 -23.99 -27.80 -1.34
C ARG A 143 -22.75 -27.71 -2.21
N VAL A 144 -21.73 -27.00 -1.74
CA VAL A 144 -20.37 -27.10 -2.29
C VAL A 144 -19.82 -28.50 -1.99
N SER A 145 -19.89 -29.39 -2.98
CA SER A 145 -19.48 -30.80 -2.85
C SER A 145 -18.02 -31.03 -3.25
N ASP A 146 -17.48 -30.22 -4.16
CA ASP A 146 -16.07 -30.23 -4.55
C ASP A 146 -15.36 -28.95 -4.11
N GLN A 147 -14.64 -29.02 -2.99
CA GLN A 147 -13.90 -27.88 -2.43
C GLN A 147 -12.71 -27.45 -3.31
N GLU A 148 -12.08 -28.39 -4.01
CA GLU A 148 -10.94 -28.07 -4.87
C GLU A 148 -11.41 -27.37 -6.14
N ALA A 149 -12.52 -27.81 -6.75
CA ALA A 149 -13.18 -27.06 -7.82
C ALA A 149 -13.65 -25.68 -7.35
N TYR A 150 -14.25 -25.60 -6.17
CA TYR A 150 -14.74 -24.33 -5.63
C TYR A 150 -13.63 -23.30 -5.44
N LYS A 151 -12.44 -23.71 -4.98
CA LYS A 151 -11.26 -22.85 -4.86
C LYS A 151 -10.77 -22.34 -6.23
N ARG A 152 -10.94 -23.12 -7.30
CA ARG A 152 -10.54 -22.73 -8.66
C ARG A 152 -11.42 -21.62 -9.28
N ARG A 153 -12.49 -21.18 -8.63
CA ARG A 153 -13.33 -20.07 -9.14
C ARG A 153 -12.58 -18.75 -9.34
N LEU A 154 -11.47 -18.53 -8.62
CA LEU A 154 -10.55 -17.41 -8.82
C LEU A 154 -9.28 -17.80 -9.62
N GLY A 155 -9.28 -18.96 -10.29
CA GLY A 155 -8.09 -19.52 -10.93
C GLY A 155 -7.46 -18.56 -11.96
N ALA A 156 -8.28 -18.00 -12.85
CA ALA A 156 -7.80 -17.05 -13.87
C ALA A 156 -7.23 -15.76 -13.26
N TYR A 157 -7.85 -15.23 -12.20
CA TYR A 157 -7.31 -14.10 -11.43
C TYR A 157 -5.91 -14.43 -10.88
N TRP A 158 -5.80 -15.57 -10.18
CA TRP A 158 -4.54 -15.97 -9.56
C TRP A 158 -3.43 -16.22 -10.56
N ASP A 159 -3.73 -16.86 -11.69
CA ASP A 159 -2.77 -17.13 -12.75
C ASP A 159 -2.24 -15.80 -13.36
N ALA A 160 -3.12 -14.82 -13.56
CA ALA A 160 -2.73 -13.50 -14.04
C ALA A 160 -1.90 -12.72 -13.00
N LEU A 161 -2.31 -12.76 -11.73
CA LEU A 161 -1.63 -12.09 -10.62
C LEU A 161 -0.21 -12.64 -10.40
N GLU A 162 -0.06 -13.96 -10.36
CA GLU A 162 1.25 -14.61 -10.20
C GLU A 162 2.18 -14.31 -11.38
N LYS A 163 1.65 -14.28 -12.61
CA LYS A 163 2.41 -13.86 -13.78
C LYS A 163 2.86 -12.40 -13.65
N PHE A 164 1.99 -11.51 -13.18
CA PHE A 164 2.31 -10.09 -13.03
C PHE A 164 3.41 -9.85 -11.99
N TYR A 165 3.37 -10.55 -10.85
CA TYR A 165 4.38 -10.42 -9.79
C TYR A 165 5.56 -11.41 -9.89
N SER A 166 5.68 -12.13 -11.01
CA SER A 166 6.77 -13.08 -11.21
C SER A 166 8.13 -12.38 -11.13
N GLY A 167 8.95 -12.75 -10.14
CA GLY A 167 10.28 -12.18 -9.91
C GLY A 167 10.29 -10.82 -9.18
N VAL A 168 9.14 -10.37 -8.68
CA VAL A 168 9.02 -9.13 -7.90
C VAL A 168 9.32 -9.39 -6.42
N ASP A 169 10.14 -8.52 -5.79
CA ASP A 169 10.42 -8.59 -4.36
C ASP A 169 9.26 -8.03 -3.52
N LEU A 170 8.38 -8.93 -3.06
CA LEU A 170 7.30 -8.60 -2.15
C LEU A 170 7.66 -8.98 -0.71
N PRO A 171 7.13 -8.26 0.32
CA PRO A 171 7.34 -8.59 1.73
C PRO A 171 7.06 -10.04 2.11
N ALA A 172 6.08 -10.64 1.44
CA ALA A 172 5.81 -12.07 1.49
C ALA A 172 5.39 -12.55 0.10
N PRO A 173 5.82 -13.76 -0.34
CA PRO A 173 5.40 -14.31 -1.62
C PRO A 173 3.88 -14.38 -1.77
N ILE A 174 3.40 -14.26 -3.01
CA ILE A 174 2.00 -14.49 -3.36
C ILE A 174 1.60 -15.91 -2.94
N ASP A 175 0.46 -16.01 -2.25
CA ASP A 175 -0.06 -17.23 -1.67
C ASP A 175 -1.60 -17.20 -1.76
N ARG A 176 -2.14 -18.08 -2.60
CA ARG A 176 -3.58 -18.20 -2.89
C ARG A 176 -4.43 -18.55 -1.67
N THR A 177 -3.83 -19.00 -0.57
CA THR A 177 -4.54 -19.48 0.64
C THR A 177 -4.53 -18.47 1.79
N ARG A 178 -3.67 -17.46 1.72
CA ARG A 178 -3.44 -16.52 2.82
C ARG A 178 -4.62 -15.59 3.04
N GLY A 179 -5.33 -15.24 1.97
CA GLY A 179 -6.43 -14.28 1.97
C GLY A 179 -6.00 -12.81 2.05
N PHE A 180 -4.68 -12.55 2.01
CA PHE A 180 -4.12 -11.21 1.89
C PHE A 180 -2.71 -11.21 1.27
N HIS A 181 -2.31 -10.08 0.71
CA HIS A 181 -0.93 -9.78 0.31
C HIS A 181 -0.44 -8.50 1.00
N LEU A 182 0.89 -8.38 1.14
CA LEU A 182 1.52 -7.24 1.79
C LEU A 182 2.37 -6.50 0.78
N PHE A 183 2.33 -5.18 0.81
CA PHE A 183 3.11 -4.29 -0.05
C PHE A 183 3.78 -3.20 0.78
N ARG A 184 4.92 -2.71 0.31
CA ARG A 184 5.64 -1.57 0.90
C ARG A 184 5.62 -0.43 -0.10
N LEU A 185 5.02 0.68 0.29
CA LEU A 185 4.94 1.88 -0.53
C LEU A 185 5.77 3.01 0.08
N PHE A 186 6.17 3.97 -0.75
CA PHE A 186 6.89 5.18 -0.32
C PHE A 186 8.13 4.88 0.53
N ASN A 187 9.03 4.03 0.04
CA ASN A 187 10.25 3.61 0.75
C ASN A 187 9.95 2.99 2.12
N ASN A 188 8.97 2.09 2.18
CA ASN A 188 8.53 1.38 3.39
C ASN A 188 7.84 2.28 4.44
N ALA A 189 7.58 3.55 4.14
CA ALA A 189 6.87 4.45 5.06
C ALA A 189 5.38 4.06 5.22
N MET A 190 4.81 3.42 4.20
CA MET A 190 3.47 2.86 4.21
C MET A 190 3.52 1.36 3.94
N VAL A 191 2.77 0.59 4.72
CA VAL A 191 2.52 -0.84 4.45
C VAL A 191 1.05 -1.02 4.12
N VAL A 192 0.78 -1.75 3.05
CA VAL A 192 -0.57 -2.00 2.55
C VAL A 192 -0.88 -3.49 2.65
N ALA A 193 -1.98 -3.82 3.33
CA ALA A 193 -2.57 -5.15 3.32
C ALA A 193 -3.71 -5.21 2.29
N ALA A 194 -3.51 -5.99 1.24
CA ALA A 194 -4.46 -6.22 0.17
C ALA A 194 -5.29 -7.47 0.50
N PHE A 195 -6.51 -7.29 0.97
CA PHE A 195 -7.42 -8.34 1.44
C PHE A 195 -8.37 -8.82 0.33
N GLU A 196 -8.59 -10.14 0.29
CA GLU A 196 -9.57 -10.76 -0.61
C GLU A 196 -10.98 -10.72 0.00
N SER A 197 -11.79 -9.73 -0.39
CA SER A 197 -13.20 -9.58 0.04
C SER A 197 -14.19 -10.51 -0.66
N THR A 198 -13.70 -11.44 -1.49
CA THR A 198 -14.50 -12.39 -2.28
C THR A 198 -14.57 -13.77 -1.62
N HIS A 199 -14.26 -13.86 -0.33
CA HIS A 199 -14.30 -15.11 0.41
C HIS A 199 -15.71 -15.70 0.33
N ARG A 200 -15.82 -16.92 -0.20
CA ARG A 200 -17.10 -17.64 -0.40
C ARG A 200 -18.12 -16.97 -1.31
N ASN A 201 -17.73 -15.89 -1.98
CA ASN A 201 -18.53 -15.27 -3.01
C ASN A 201 -18.63 -16.22 -4.22
N ASP A 202 -19.83 -16.41 -4.73
CA ASP A 202 -20.16 -17.30 -5.83
C ASP A 202 -21.53 -17.00 -6.47
N HIS A 203 -21.89 -17.76 -7.51
CA HIS A 203 -23.14 -17.60 -8.27
C HIS A 203 -24.44 -17.74 -7.45
N LEU A 204 -24.40 -18.30 -6.24
CA LEU A 204 -25.54 -18.42 -5.33
C LEU A 204 -25.37 -17.61 -4.03
N ARG A 205 -24.19 -17.03 -3.82
CA ARG A 205 -23.86 -16.23 -2.64
C ARG A 205 -23.06 -15.00 -3.06
N PHE A 206 -23.74 -13.88 -3.16
CA PHE A 206 -23.16 -12.60 -3.56
C PHE A 206 -22.60 -11.79 -2.39
N GLU A 207 -22.62 -12.34 -1.18
CA GLU A 207 -22.12 -11.67 0.02
C GLU A 207 -20.62 -11.37 -0.06
N ALA A 208 -20.24 -10.21 0.47
CA ALA A 208 -18.85 -9.84 0.63
C ALA A 208 -18.30 -10.33 1.98
N GLU A 209 -17.11 -10.91 1.96
CA GLU A 209 -16.54 -11.47 3.17
C GLU A 209 -15.02 -11.58 3.11
N LEU A 210 -14.40 -11.42 4.28
CA LEU A 210 -13.02 -11.81 4.54
C LEU A 210 -12.99 -13.15 5.28
N ALA A 211 -12.05 -14.03 4.90
CA ALA A 211 -11.87 -15.30 5.60
C ALA A 211 -11.70 -15.09 7.11
N THR A 212 -12.40 -15.89 7.93
CA THR A 212 -12.38 -15.74 9.40
C THR A 212 -10.95 -15.66 9.94
N GLY A 213 -10.68 -14.62 10.74
CA GLY A 213 -9.38 -14.35 11.37
C GLY A 213 -8.29 -13.88 10.43
N VAL A 214 -8.58 -13.55 9.16
CA VAL A 214 -7.56 -13.11 8.20
C VAL A 214 -6.91 -11.78 8.60
N VAL A 215 -7.68 -10.83 9.15
CA VAL A 215 -7.16 -9.54 9.61
C VAL A 215 -6.20 -9.75 10.78
N SER A 216 -6.60 -10.55 11.77
CA SER A 216 -5.74 -10.99 12.87
C SER A 216 -4.47 -11.71 12.39
N ARG A 217 -4.57 -12.67 11.44
CA ARG A 217 -3.39 -13.34 10.84
C ARG A 217 -2.47 -12.35 10.12
N CYS A 218 -3.04 -11.38 9.40
CA CYS A 218 -2.29 -10.30 8.76
C CYS A 218 -1.51 -9.48 9.80
N SER A 219 -2.15 -9.09 10.92
CA SER A 219 -1.46 -8.38 12.00
C SER A 219 -0.30 -9.18 12.60
N LEU A 220 -0.47 -10.50 12.79
CA LEU A 220 0.60 -11.37 13.24
C LEU A 220 1.75 -11.47 12.23
N GLU A 221 1.44 -11.56 10.94
CA GLU A 221 2.47 -11.62 9.88
C GLU A 221 3.24 -10.29 9.77
N LEU A 222 2.54 -9.15 9.86
CA LEU A 222 3.16 -7.81 9.93
C LEU A 222 4.18 -7.72 11.08
N ARG A 223 3.80 -8.23 12.27
CA ARG A 223 4.69 -8.28 13.44
C ARG A 223 5.87 -9.22 13.22
N LYS A 224 5.64 -10.41 12.69
CA LYS A 224 6.66 -11.43 12.41
C LYS A 224 7.70 -10.93 11.42
N LEU A 225 7.26 -10.20 10.39
CA LEU A 225 8.15 -9.60 9.38
C LEU A 225 8.82 -8.31 9.86
N GLY A 226 8.46 -7.81 11.05
CA GLY A 226 9.01 -6.56 11.59
C GLY A 226 8.69 -5.33 10.74
N LEU A 227 7.56 -5.37 10.01
CA LEU A 227 7.14 -4.28 9.11
C LEU A 227 6.63 -3.10 9.95
N ASN A 228 7.54 -2.22 10.31
CA ASN A 228 7.28 -1.01 11.09
C ASN A 228 7.10 0.20 10.17
N ALA A 229 5.89 0.37 9.63
CA ALA A 229 5.52 1.54 8.83
C ALA A 229 4.97 2.68 9.68
N SER A 230 5.05 3.91 9.16
CA SER A 230 4.38 5.07 9.73
C SER A 230 2.87 4.98 9.52
N LEU A 231 2.47 4.48 8.36
CA LEU A 231 1.09 4.30 7.94
C LEU A 231 0.79 2.84 7.62
N LEU A 232 -0.26 2.29 8.23
CA LEU A 232 -0.79 0.97 7.87
C LEU A 232 -2.13 1.15 7.15
N ALA A 233 -2.22 0.62 5.93
CA ALA A 233 -3.39 0.74 5.08
C ALA A 233 -3.96 -0.63 4.68
N ALA A 234 -5.26 -0.66 4.43
CA ALA A 234 -5.97 -1.84 3.95
C ALA A 234 -6.59 -1.57 2.58
N VAL A 235 -6.61 -2.58 1.72
CA VAL A 235 -7.29 -2.53 0.41
C VAL A 235 -8.19 -3.75 0.31
N TRP A 236 -9.42 -3.56 -0.15
CA TRP A 236 -10.37 -4.63 -0.48
C TRP A 236 -11.28 -4.14 -1.62
N HIS A 237 -12.26 -4.93 -2.07
CA HIS A 237 -13.15 -4.52 -3.17
C HIS A 237 -14.52 -4.03 -2.70
N HIS A 238 -15.27 -4.88 -1.98
CA HIS A 238 -16.67 -4.60 -1.66
C HIS A 238 -16.85 -3.37 -0.75
N SER A 239 -17.95 -2.65 -0.91
CA SER A 239 -18.26 -1.50 -0.05
C SER A 239 -18.53 -1.90 1.40
N ILE A 240 -18.53 -0.92 2.30
CA ILE A 240 -18.85 -1.13 3.73
C ILE A 240 -20.32 -0.84 4.07
N HIS A 241 -21.07 -0.35 3.09
CA HIS A 241 -22.51 -0.09 3.17
C HIS A 241 -23.15 -0.50 1.85
N GLY A 242 -24.43 -0.88 1.91
CA GLY A 242 -25.24 -1.14 0.73
C GLY A 242 -26.72 -0.86 1.01
N PRO A 243 -27.56 -0.90 -0.03
CA PRO A 243 -28.99 -0.74 0.14
C PRO A 243 -29.57 -1.88 0.98
N PRO A 244 -30.67 -1.68 1.73
CA PRO A 244 -31.24 -2.69 2.63
C PRO A 244 -31.65 -4.01 1.97
N SER A 245 -31.77 -4.03 0.64
CA SER A 245 -32.19 -5.18 -0.16
C SER A 245 -31.03 -5.95 -0.81
N ARG A 246 -29.78 -5.55 -0.55
CA ARG A 246 -28.59 -6.27 -1.00
C ARG A 246 -27.74 -6.65 0.20
N ASP A 247 -26.93 -7.67 0.02
CA ASP A 247 -25.98 -8.15 1.04
C ASP A 247 -24.54 -8.16 0.47
N ASP A 248 -24.28 -7.38 -0.59
CA ASP A 248 -23.03 -7.29 -1.36
C ASP A 248 -22.02 -6.30 -0.78
N TYR A 249 -21.96 -6.20 0.55
CA TYR A 249 -21.07 -5.29 1.29
C TYR A 249 -20.41 -5.98 2.48
N LEU A 250 -19.21 -5.53 2.83
CA LEU A 250 -18.41 -6.07 3.90
C LEU A 250 -18.96 -5.63 5.27
N ASN A 251 -19.03 -6.57 6.21
CA ASN A 251 -19.45 -6.27 7.57
C ASN A 251 -18.53 -5.23 8.24
N ILE A 252 -19.13 -4.15 8.76
CA ILE A 252 -18.46 -3.04 9.46
C ILE A 252 -17.62 -3.49 10.66
N GLU A 253 -17.97 -4.62 11.31
CA GLU A 253 -17.17 -5.23 12.38
C GLU A 253 -15.76 -5.60 11.90
N THR A 254 -15.62 -5.97 10.62
CA THR A 254 -14.32 -6.29 10.01
C THR A 254 -13.44 -5.04 9.93
N ILE A 255 -14.04 -3.90 9.55
CA ILE A 255 -13.34 -2.62 9.50
C ILE A 255 -12.99 -2.14 10.91
N THR A 256 -13.88 -2.44 11.87
CA THR A 256 -13.63 -2.19 13.28
C THR A 256 -12.45 -3.00 13.82
N GLU A 257 -12.33 -4.27 13.43
CA GLU A 257 -11.16 -5.10 13.72
C GLU A 257 -9.88 -4.51 13.09
N MET A 258 -9.93 -4.07 11.82
CA MET A 258 -8.80 -3.41 11.15
C MET A 258 -8.35 -2.17 11.91
N ALA A 259 -9.28 -1.26 12.24
CA ALA A 259 -8.96 -0.05 13.01
C ALA A 259 -8.34 -0.38 14.37
N GLY A 260 -8.90 -1.37 15.08
CA GLY A 260 -8.36 -1.86 16.37
C GLY A 260 -6.97 -2.49 16.28
N LEU A 261 -6.60 -3.02 15.10
CA LEU A 261 -5.28 -3.58 14.82
C LEU A 261 -4.28 -2.56 14.24
N GLY A 262 -4.66 -1.28 14.17
CA GLY A 262 -3.79 -0.17 13.79
C GLY A 262 -3.82 0.20 12.30
N PHE A 263 -4.77 -0.33 11.53
CA PHE A 263 -5.02 0.17 10.17
C PHE A 263 -5.67 1.56 10.27
N GLN A 264 -5.16 2.50 9.49
CA GLN A 264 -5.51 3.93 9.58
C GLN A 264 -6.29 4.43 8.37
N ILE A 265 -6.05 3.84 7.20
CA ILE A 265 -6.76 4.16 5.96
C ILE A 265 -7.13 2.88 5.21
N GLY A 266 -8.33 2.85 4.63
CA GLY A 266 -8.85 1.78 3.80
C GLY A 266 -9.19 2.25 2.39
N PHE A 267 -8.97 1.42 1.38
CA PHE A 267 -9.34 1.68 0.00
C PHE A 267 -10.24 0.57 -0.54
N HIS A 268 -11.35 0.93 -1.19
CA HIS A 268 -12.25 -0.02 -1.83
C HIS A 268 -12.90 0.49 -3.12
N GLY A 269 -13.71 -0.37 -3.74
CA GLY A 269 -14.46 -0.13 -4.98
C GLY A 269 -15.93 -0.52 -4.86
N HIS A 270 -16.44 -1.25 -5.87
CA HIS A 270 -17.76 -1.92 -5.92
C HIS A 270 -18.98 -1.01 -6.12
N GLN A 271 -18.97 0.19 -5.54
CA GLN A 271 -20.11 1.13 -5.67
C GLN A 271 -20.07 1.96 -6.96
N HIS A 272 -18.96 1.92 -7.70
CA HIS A 272 -18.70 2.79 -8.86
C HIS A 272 -18.85 4.28 -8.54
N LEU A 273 -18.68 4.66 -7.27
CA LEU A 273 -18.74 6.03 -6.78
C LEU A 273 -17.51 6.34 -5.96
N ALA A 274 -16.86 7.45 -6.27
CA ALA A 274 -15.82 7.99 -5.41
C ALA A 274 -16.45 8.65 -4.17
N GLU A 275 -16.07 8.20 -2.99
CA GLU A 275 -16.57 8.68 -1.70
C GLU A 275 -15.49 8.54 -0.62
N SER A 276 -15.56 9.35 0.44
CA SER A 276 -14.77 9.16 1.66
C SER A 276 -15.69 9.10 2.88
N THR A 277 -15.51 8.09 3.73
CA THR A 277 -16.23 7.95 5.00
C THR A 277 -15.24 7.81 6.14
N ASP A 278 -15.40 8.63 7.17
CA ASP A 278 -14.63 8.52 8.40
C ASP A 278 -15.32 7.54 9.36
N LEU A 279 -14.63 6.46 9.70
CA LEU A 279 -15.11 5.48 10.67
C LEU A 279 -14.34 5.64 11.98
N SER A 280 -15.08 5.95 13.04
CA SER A 280 -14.51 6.10 14.38
C SER A 280 -14.85 4.88 15.23
N VAL A 281 -13.82 4.22 15.77
CA VAL A 281 -13.99 3.10 16.68
C VAL A 281 -13.44 3.47 18.04
N SER A 282 -14.31 3.42 19.06
CA SER A 282 -13.89 3.65 20.44
C SER A 282 -13.43 2.34 21.10
N ILE A 283 -12.15 1.99 20.93
CA ILE A 283 -11.48 0.98 21.76
C ILE A 283 -10.45 1.73 22.61
N GLY A 284 -10.76 1.96 23.89
CA GLY A 284 -9.79 2.42 24.89
C GLY A 284 -8.97 3.68 24.56
N GLY A 285 -9.48 4.58 23.70
CA GLY A 285 -8.73 5.75 23.23
C GLY A 285 -9.24 6.41 21.95
N GLY A 286 -10.15 5.78 21.19
CA GLY A 286 -10.77 6.37 20.01
C GLY A 286 -9.89 6.32 18.76
N SER A 287 -9.70 5.13 18.18
CA SER A 287 -8.99 4.97 16.92
C SER A 287 -9.94 5.22 15.75
N THR A 288 -9.63 6.21 14.92
CA THR A 288 -10.35 6.50 13.68
C THR A 288 -9.59 5.94 12.49
N MET A 289 -10.32 5.28 11.59
CA MET A 289 -9.86 4.81 10.29
C MET A 289 -10.66 5.53 9.21
N CYS A 290 -9.97 6.12 8.24
CA CYS A 290 -10.62 6.72 7.07
C CYS A 290 -10.81 5.66 5.99
N VAL A 291 -11.95 5.64 5.30
CA VAL A 291 -12.23 4.69 4.21
C VAL A 291 -12.55 5.45 2.93
N VAL A 292 -11.85 5.12 1.86
CA VAL A 292 -11.93 5.77 0.56
C VAL A 292 -12.44 4.79 -0.49
N SER A 293 -13.53 5.14 -1.16
CA SER A 293 -14.07 4.44 -2.31
C SER A 293 -13.55 5.07 -3.60
N ALA A 294 -13.19 4.24 -4.58
CA ALA A 294 -12.97 4.67 -5.95
C ALA A 294 -14.25 4.52 -6.78
N GLY A 295 -14.44 5.46 -7.72
CA GLY A 295 -15.40 5.27 -8.80
C GLY A 295 -14.87 4.27 -9.84
N SER A 296 -15.70 3.93 -10.81
CA SER A 296 -15.29 2.98 -11.86
C SER A 296 -14.53 3.66 -12.98
N LEU A 297 -13.40 3.07 -13.36
CA LEU A 297 -12.57 3.60 -14.43
C LEU A 297 -13.11 3.24 -15.82
N CYS A 298 -13.67 2.04 -15.99
CA CYS A 298 -13.98 1.48 -17.31
C CYS A 298 -15.45 1.07 -17.51
N ALA A 299 -16.28 1.09 -16.46
CA ALA A 299 -17.69 0.72 -16.56
C ALA A 299 -18.41 1.51 -17.66
N GLY A 300 -19.35 0.84 -18.33
CA GLY A 300 -20.23 1.48 -19.28
C GLY A 300 -21.35 2.25 -18.57
N TRP A 301 -22.03 3.12 -19.31
CA TRP A 301 -23.16 3.91 -18.78
C TRP A 301 -24.30 3.07 -18.16
N THR A 302 -24.44 1.79 -18.50
CA THR A 302 -25.42 0.87 -17.91
C THR A 302 -25.03 0.37 -16.52
N ASP A 303 -23.71 0.33 -16.26
CA ASP A 303 -23.12 -0.22 -15.04
C ASP A 303 -22.75 0.91 -14.07
N LEU A 304 -22.67 2.15 -14.56
CA LEU A 304 -22.48 3.34 -13.74
C LEU A 304 -23.79 3.78 -13.05
N PRO A 305 -23.71 4.27 -11.80
CA PRO A 305 -24.81 4.94 -11.15
C PRO A 305 -25.28 6.17 -11.95
N ARG A 306 -26.58 6.44 -11.87
CA ARG A 306 -27.18 7.55 -12.65
C ARG A 306 -26.53 8.88 -12.29
N GLY A 307 -26.02 9.57 -13.31
CA GLY A 307 -25.42 10.89 -13.18
C GLY A 307 -23.94 10.88 -12.80
N THR A 308 -23.31 9.71 -12.76
CA THR A 308 -21.88 9.52 -12.50
C THR A 308 -21.15 9.18 -13.79
N ASN A 309 -19.98 9.77 -14.03
CA ASN A 309 -19.10 9.36 -15.13
C ASN A 309 -17.99 8.42 -14.63
N ARG A 310 -17.14 7.95 -15.54
CA ARG A 310 -15.93 7.21 -15.18
C ARG A 310 -15.03 8.06 -14.30
N GLN A 311 -14.48 7.49 -13.24
CA GLN A 311 -13.76 8.22 -12.20
C GLN A 311 -12.52 7.45 -11.74
N TYR A 312 -11.56 8.20 -11.19
CA TYR A 312 -10.45 7.66 -10.42
C TYR A 312 -10.00 8.65 -9.35
N ASN A 313 -9.17 8.18 -8.42
CA ASN A 313 -8.71 8.95 -7.29
C ASN A 313 -7.20 9.21 -7.35
N MET A 314 -6.77 10.42 -6.98
CA MET A 314 -5.39 10.73 -6.61
C MET A 314 -5.34 11.08 -5.14
N VAL A 315 -4.59 10.31 -4.36
CA VAL A 315 -4.50 10.47 -2.91
C VAL A 315 -3.12 11.02 -2.58
N ARG A 316 -3.07 12.27 -2.14
CA ARG A 316 -1.82 12.97 -1.79
C ARG A 316 -1.67 12.99 -0.29
N PHE A 317 -0.63 12.37 0.23
CA PHE A 317 -0.34 12.34 1.66
C PHE A 317 0.54 13.51 2.07
N ASP A 318 0.37 13.95 3.31
CA ASP A 318 1.33 14.84 3.96
C ASP A 318 2.66 14.11 4.20
N ALA A 319 3.72 14.89 4.42
CA ALA A 319 5.08 14.37 4.49
C ALA A 319 5.28 13.34 5.63
N ASP A 320 4.46 13.43 6.68
CA ASP A 320 4.49 12.55 7.85
C ASP A 320 3.47 11.39 7.78
N LEU A 321 2.67 11.32 6.71
CA LEU A 321 1.61 10.33 6.50
C LEU A 321 0.53 10.32 7.61
N THR A 322 0.26 11.47 8.24
CA THR A 322 -0.78 11.59 9.28
C THR A 322 -2.13 12.06 8.74
N SER A 323 -2.12 12.69 7.58
CA SER A 323 -3.30 13.10 6.82
C SER A 323 -3.04 12.99 5.31
N ALA A 324 -4.12 13.10 4.54
CA ALA A 324 -4.05 13.14 3.09
C ALA A 324 -5.13 14.05 2.51
N THR A 325 -5.01 14.34 1.22
CA THR A 325 -6.04 14.97 0.42
C THR A 325 -6.42 14.01 -0.70
N LEU A 326 -7.70 13.68 -0.78
CA LEU A 326 -8.29 12.93 -1.88
C LEU A 326 -8.69 13.89 -2.98
N HIS A 327 -8.14 13.70 -4.18
CA HIS A 327 -8.56 14.40 -5.39
C HIS A 327 -9.32 13.43 -6.30
N ILE A 328 -10.58 13.74 -6.58
CA ILE A 328 -11.42 12.90 -7.45
C ILE A 328 -11.35 13.44 -8.87
N ARG A 329 -11.04 12.54 -9.79
CA ARG A 329 -10.90 12.83 -11.22
C ARG A 329 -12.04 12.15 -11.94
N GLU A 330 -12.74 12.89 -12.79
CA GLU A 330 -13.92 12.44 -13.51
C GLU A 330 -13.73 12.65 -15.02
N MET A 331 -14.14 11.65 -15.80
CA MET A 331 -14.16 11.74 -17.25
C MET A 331 -15.25 12.73 -17.69
N ALA A 332 -14.84 13.70 -18.48
CA ALA A 332 -15.67 14.74 -19.05
C ALA A 332 -15.71 14.60 -20.59
N GLU A 333 -15.97 15.70 -21.28
CA GLU A 333 -16.08 15.73 -22.75
C GLU A 333 -14.83 15.18 -23.45
N GLY A 334 -15.04 14.44 -24.54
CA GLY A 334 -13.95 13.89 -25.36
C GLY A 334 -13.10 12.82 -24.66
N ASN A 335 -13.68 12.07 -23.72
CA ASN A 335 -12.99 11.05 -22.91
C ASN A 335 -11.80 11.59 -22.12
N GLN A 336 -11.75 12.89 -21.83
CA GLN A 336 -10.68 13.50 -21.03
C GLN A 336 -11.07 13.55 -19.56
N PHE A 337 -10.15 13.17 -18.68
CA PHE A 337 -10.35 13.35 -17.24
C PHE A 337 -10.09 14.79 -16.81
N SER A 338 -10.79 15.21 -15.76
CA SER A 338 -10.60 16.51 -15.09
C SER A 338 -11.01 16.41 -13.62
N ALA A 339 -10.77 17.45 -12.83
CA ALA A 339 -11.25 17.48 -11.44
C ALA A 339 -12.80 17.39 -11.41
N MET A 340 -13.34 16.51 -10.57
CA MET A 340 -14.78 16.48 -10.30
C MET A 340 -15.19 17.77 -9.58
N LYS A 341 -16.20 18.49 -10.10
CA LYS A 341 -16.67 19.78 -9.54
C LYS A 341 -18.16 19.76 -9.20
N ARG A 342 -18.62 18.76 -8.44
CA ARG A 342 -20.04 18.58 -8.09
C ARG A 342 -20.23 18.05 -6.67
N GLY A 343 -21.36 18.37 -6.05
CA GLY A 343 -21.73 17.85 -4.72
C GLY A 343 -20.81 18.34 -3.60
N ARG A 344 -20.33 17.44 -2.74
CA ARG A 344 -19.34 17.75 -1.69
C ARG A 344 -17.94 18.03 -2.23
N PHE A 345 -17.73 17.85 -3.54
CA PHE A 345 -16.45 18.00 -4.23
C PHE A 345 -16.40 19.30 -5.05
N VAL A 346 -16.92 20.40 -4.51
CA VAL A 346 -16.95 21.70 -5.24
C VAL A 346 -15.55 22.13 -5.67
N ASP A 347 -14.56 21.87 -4.81
CA ASP A 347 -13.15 22.17 -5.06
C ASP A 347 -12.37 20.97 -5.67
N GLY A 348 -13.05 19.83 -5.88
CA GLY A 348 -12.44 18.60 -6.40
C GLY A 348 -11.45 17.91 -5.47
N GLU A 349 -11.42 18.33 -4.20
CA GLU A 349 -10.55 17.78 -3.16
C GLU A 349 -11.30 17.57 -1.84
N VAL A 350 -10.90 16.56 -1.08
CA VAL A 350 -11.42 16.25 0.26
C VAL A 350 -10.27 15.96 1.22
N PRO A 351 -10.17 16.66 2.35
CA PRO A 351 -9.19 16.33 3.38
C PRO A 351 -9.57 15.00 4.05
N LEU A 352 -8.58 14.14 4.24
CA LEU A 352 -8.68 12.86 4.92
C LEU A 352 -7.85 12.92 6.20
N THR A 353 -8.44 12.47 7.31
CA THR A 353 -7.77 12.43 8.61
C THR A 353 -8.05 11.12 9.32
N TRP A 354 -7.10 10.65 10.11
CA TRP A 354 -7.22 9.43 10.90
C TRP A 354 -6.41 9.57 12.19
N SER A 355 -6.62 8.62 13.11
CA SER A 355 -5.91 8.65 14.38
C SER A 355 -4.47 8.17 14.19
N PRO A 356 -3.50 8.78 14.91
CA PRO A 356 -2.12 8.32 14.85
C PRO A 356 -1.99 6.92 15.44
N ASN A 357 -1.09 6.13 14.88
CA ASN A 357 -0.74 4.81 15.40
C ASN A 357 -0.29 4.91 16.86
N LEU A 358 -0.89 4.15 17.77
CA LEU A 358 -0.47 4.12 19.17
C LEU A 358 0.76 3.19 19.34
N ASN A 359 1.63 3.50 20.30
CA ASN A 359 2.72 2.62 20.72
C ASN A 359 2.21 1.59 21.75
N GLY A 360 3.06 0.64 22.16
CA GLY A 360 2.70 -0.39 23.15
C GLY A 360 2.32 0.16 24.53
N ALA A 361 2.52 1.46 24.78
CA ALA A 361 2.10 2.18 25.97
C ALA A 361 0.82 3.02 25.76
N GLY A 362 0.14 2.88 24.61
CA GLY A 362 -1.09 3.60 24.29
C GLY A 362 -0.91 5.08 23.93
N GLN A 363 0.32 5.53 23.68
CA GLN A 363 0.61 6.92 23.28
C GLN A 363 0.74 7.03 21.76
N PRO A 364 0.39 8.17 21.14
CA PRO A 364 0.68 8.42 19.74
C PRO A 364 2.15 8.16 19.45
N ALA A 365 2.41 7.24 18.53
CA ALA A 365 3.75 6.95 18.09
C ALA A 365 4.31 8.19 17.41
N LYS A 366 5.41 8.73 17.93
CA LYS A 366 6.14 9.81 17.27
C LYS A 366 6.73 9.25 15.97
N PRO A 367 6.26 9.67 14.78
CA PRO A 367 6.68 9.11 13.49
C PRO A 367 8.20 9.20 13.30
N ASP A 368 8.77 10.34 13.70
CA ASP A 368 10.22 10.60 13.64
C ASP A 368 11.02 9.62 14.48
N GLN A 369 10.54 9.25 15.68
CA GLN A 369 11.26 8.32 16.55
C GLN A 369 11.21 6.89 15.99
N ARG A 370 10.10 6.48 15.35
CA ARG A 370 10.00 5.16 14.71
C ARG A 370 10.89 5.07 13.48
N ARG A 371 10.84 6.07 12.60
CA ARG A 371 11.70 6.17 11.41
C ARG A 371 13.17 6.20 11.79
N LEU A 372 13.52 7.00 12.81
CA LEU A 372 14.87 7.08 13.36
C LEU A 372 15.36 5.71 13.85
N ASN A 373 14.54 4.98 14.61
CA ASN A 373 14.89 3.65 15.10
C ASN A 373 15.09 2.64 13.96
N HIS A 374 14.20 2.64 12.95
CA HIS A 374 14.31 1.73 11.80
C HIS A 374 15.58 1.99 10.98
N LEU A 375 15.83 3.25 10.61
CA LEU A 375 17.03 3.64 9.88
C LEU A 375 18.29 3.33 10.69
N THR A 376 18.25 3.50 12.01
CA THR A 376 19.38 3.11 12.87
C THR A 376 19.72 1.63 12.75
N ILE A 377 18.72 0.74 12.77
CA ILE A 377 18.93 -0.71 12.63
C ILE A 377 19.50 -1.04 11.22
N ALA A 378 18.92 -0.46 10.17
CA ALA A 378 19.36 -0.70 8.79
C ALA A 378 20.81 -0.21 8.55
N VAL A 379 21.16 0.94 9.11
CA VAL A 379 22.54 1.47 9.06
C VAL A 379 23.48 0.60 9.88
N GLU A 380 23.09 0.11 11.05
CA GLU A 380 23.92 -0.78 11.87
C GLU A 380 24.28 -2.07 11.12
N GLU A 381 23.32 -2.67 10.42
CA GLU A 381 23.58 -3.85 9.60
C GLU A 381 24.54 -3.54 8.43
N SER A 382 24.42 -2.35 7.85
CA SER A 382 25.30 -1.86 6.78
C SER A 382 26.74 -1.64 7.26
N VAL A 383 26.91 -1.10 8.48
CA VAL A 383 28.22 -0.94 9.14
C VAL A 383 28.91 -2.28 9.31
N ARG A 384 28.18 -3.33 9.73
CA ARG A 384 28.75 -4.69 9.86
C ARG A 384 29.27 -5.23 8.53
N ARG A 385 28.66 -4.83 7.42
CA ARG A 385 29.05 -5.23 6.06
C ARG A 385 30.04 -4.27 5.40
N ARG A 386 30.42 -3.17 6.06
CA ARG A 386 31.29 -2.08 5.55
C ARG A 386 30.82 -1.49 4.21
N LEU A 387 29.51 -1.30 4.05
CA LEU A 387 28.92 -0.71 2.85
C LEU A 387 28.14 0.55 3.22
N ALA A 388 28.31 1.62 2.44
CA ALA A 388 27.41 2.77 2.49
C ALA A 388 26.09 2.40 1.81
N THR A 389 24.97 2.68 2.48
CA THR A 389 23.63 2.36 1.97
C THR A 389 22.75 3.60 1.92
N PRO A 390 21.67 3.60 1.10
CA PRO A 390 20.69 4.69 1.08
C PRO A 390 20.15 5.05 2.47
N ALA A 391 20.05 4.06 3.36
CA ALA A 391 19.65 4.25 4.76
C ALA A 391 20.60 5.18 5.54
N THR A 392 21.90 5.21 5.19
CA THR A 392 22.88 6.11 5.82
C THR A 392 22.62 7.55 5.42
N THR A 393 22.36 7.80 4.13
CA THR A 393 22.00 9.13 3.62
C THR A 393 20.68 9.62 4.21
N GLU A 394 19.70 8.73 4.34
CA GLU A 394 18.41 9.08 4.94
C GLU A 394 18.52 9.34 6.44
N LEU A 395 19.31 8.54 7.17
CA LEU A 395 19.58 8.79 8.59
C LEU A 395 20.35 10.10 8.81
N LEU A 396 21.27 10.45 7.91
CA LEU A 396 21.97 11.73 7.92
C LEU A 396 21.01 12.90 7.75
N ALA A 397 20.02 12.78 6.85
CA ALA A 397 19.02 13.81 6.61
C ALA A 397 18.13 14.08 7.84
N LEU A 398 17.87 13.06 8.67
CA LEU A 398 17.11 13.21 9.92
C LEU A 398 17.86 13.95 11.03
N LYS A 399 19.17 14.20 10.88
CA LYS A 399 20.03 14.89 11.86
C LYS A 399 19.79 14.44 13.31
N PRO A 400 20.09 13.17 13.65
CA PRO A 400 19.87 12.65 14.99
C PRO A 400 20.54 13.53 16.04
N SER A 401 19.90 13.70 17.20
CA SER A 401 20.42 14.56 18.27
C SER A 401 21.78 14.06 18.76
N PRO A 402 22.73 14.98 19.07
CA PRO A 402 24.04 14.62 19.63
C PRO A 402 23.96 13.71 20.86
N GLY A 403 24.92 12.80 20.99
CA GLY A 403 25.00 11.84 22.11
C GLY A 403 24.02 10.65 22.07
N THR A 404 23.10 10.61 21.10
CA THR A 404 22.14 9.50 20.96
C THR A 404 22.74 8.27 20.27
N TYR A 405 22.14 7.10 20.46
CA TYR A 405 22.58 5.87 19.77
C TYR A 405 22.51 5.97 18.23
N PRO A 406 21.41 6.46 17.62
CA PRO A 406 21.34 6.70 16.17
C PRO A 406 22.48 7.55 15.63
N ARG A 407 22.86 8.61 16.36
CA ARG A 407 23.97 9.50 16.01
C ARG A 407 25.31 8.76 15.95
N ARG A 408 25.59 7.88 16.92
CA ARG A 408 26.82 7.07 16.95
C ARG A 408 26.88 6.05 15.82
N VAL A 409 25.74 5.41 15.52
CA VAL A 409 25.63 4.45 14.41
C VAL A 409 25.87 5.15 13.07
N LEU A 410 25.27 6.33 12.87
CA LEU A 410 25.50 7.17 11.68
C LEU A 410 26.98 7.55 11.53
N LEU A 411 27.64 8.01 12.59
CA LEU A 411 29.07 8.35 12.56
C LEU A 411 29.93 7.14 12.15
N SER A 412 29.64 5.98 12.74
CA SER A 412 30.35 4.72 12.44
C SER A 412 30.19 4.31 10.98
N ALA A 413 29.00 4.51 10.40
CA ALA A 413 28.73 4.21 8.99
C ALA A 413 29.52 5.13 8.05
N LEU A 414 29.52 6.43 8.31
CA LEU A 414 30.28 7.38 7.51
C LEU A 414 31.80 7.13 7.61
N GLN A 415 32.30 6.77 8.80
CA GLN A 415 33.70 6.39 8.99
C GLN A 415 34.05 5.11 8.22
N ALA A 416 33.19 4.09 8.25
CA ALA A 416 33.39 2.85 7.50
C ALA A 416 33.35 3.08 5.97
N ALA A 417 32.54 4.04 5.51
CA ALA A 417 32.45 4.44 4.11
C ALA A 417 33.57 5.39 3.65
N GLY A 418 34.32 5.99 4.58
CA GLY A 418 35.30 7.03 4.26
C GLY A 418 34.69 8.35 3.77
N ASP A 419 33.44 8.65 4.14
CA ASP A 419 32.77 9.90 3.76
C ASP A 419 33.17 11.05 4.70
N TRP A 420 34.41 11.50 4.52
CA TRP A 420 35.01 12.56 5.34
C TRP A 420 34.28 13.90 5.21
N GLN A 421 33.69 14.17 4.03
CA GLN A 421 32.98 15.41 3.76
C GLN A 421 31.67 15.49 4.58
N ALA A 422 30.91 14.39 4.63
CA ALA A 422 29.71 14.32 5.46
C ALA A 422 30.03 14.40 6.96
N ILE A 423 31.12 13.77 7.42
CA ILE A 423 31.58 13.85 8.81
C ILE A 423 31.88 15.30 9.18
N ARG A 424 32.72 15.99 8.38
CA ARG A 424 33.09 17.39 8.61
C ARG A 424 31.89 18.33 8.61
N ALA A 425 30.90 18.08 7.76
CA ALA A 425 29.71 18.94 7.65
C ALA A 425 28.69 18.76 8.79
N ASN A 426 28.59 17.57 9.40
CA ASN A 426 27.48 17.24 10.31
C ASN A 426 27.89 16.95 11.76
N PHE A 427 29.18 16.71 12.01
CA PHE A 427 29.71 16.35 13.33
C PHE A 427 30.66 17.41 13.91
N TRP A 428 30.85 18.53 13.21
CA TRP A 428 31.59 19.70 13.70
C TRP A 428 30.77 20.99 13.53
N PRO A 429 30.70 21.89 14.54
CA PRO A 429 31.25 21.79 15.89
C PRO A 429 30.48 20.83 16.81
N THR A 430 31.13 20.35 17.87
CA THR A 430 30.53 19.37 18.81
C THR A 430 31.11 19.50 20.23
N ASN A 431 30.36 19.00 21.21
CA ASN A 431 30.77 18.89 22.62
C ASN A 431 31.10 17.45 23.05
N TYR A 432 31.19 16.52 22.09
CA TYR A 432 31.42 15.10 22.35
C TYR A 432 32.80 14.70 21.83
N SER A 433 33.61 14.06 22.68
CA SER A 433 35.00 13.69 22.35
C SER A 433 35.11 12.81 21.10
N ASP A 434 34.17 11.88 20.94
CA ASP A 434 34.21 10.88 19.87
C ASP A 434 33.87 11.52 18.52
N GLU A 435 32.91 12.46 18.51
CA GLU A 435 32.59 13.28 17.34
C GLU A 435 33.74 14.22 16.98
N ALA A 436 34.37 14.84 17.98
CA ALA A 436 35.54 15.71 17.77
C ALA A 436 36.72 14.94 17.19
N LEU A 437 36.98 13.71 17.66
CA LEU A 437 38.01 12.83 17.12
C LEU A 437 37.73 12.49 15.64
N ALA A 438 36.50 12.13 15.31
CA ALA A 438 36.12 11.83 13.93
C ALA A 438 36.19 13.07 13.02
N ALA A 439 35.81 14.25 13.53
CA ALA A 439 35.92 15.51 12.82
C ALA A 439 37.39 15.90 12.56
N ALA A 440 38.29 15.69 13.54
CA ALA A 440 39.73 15.92 13.35
C ALA A 440 40.33 14.97 12.30
N GLU A 441 39.93 13.69 12.30
CA GLU A 441 40.35 12.74 11.27
C GLU A 441 39.84 13.17 9.89
N ALA A 442 38.55 13.53 9.77
CA ALA A 442 37.98 14.01 8.53
C ALA A 442 38.69 15.28 8.01
N ALA A 443 38.98 16.25 8.89
CA ALA A 443 39.71 17.46 8.54
C ALA A 443 41.13 17.16 8.03
N TYR A 444 41.83 16.21 8.67
CA TYR A 444 43.14 15.76 8.21
C TYR A 444 43.08 15.11 6.83
N GLN A 445 42.14 14.20 6.59
CA GLN A 445 41.97 13.51 5.30
C GLN A 445 41.61 14.50 4.17
N LEU A 446 40.78 15.51 4.47
CA LEU A 446 40.40 16.57 3.54
C LEU A 446 41.45 17.67 3.39
N LYS A 447 42.54 17.63 4.17
CA LYS A 447 43.58 18.67 4.25
C LYS A 447 43.02 20.06 4.61
N ASP A 448 41.95 20.08 5.39
CA ASP A 448 41.28 21.28 5.92
C ASP A 448 41.96 21.71 7.23
N LEU A 449 43.04 22.50 7.09
CA LEU A 449 43.85 22.97 8.21
C LEU A 449 43.07 23.88 9.17
N GLU A 450 42.13 24.67 8.67
CA GLU A 450 41.36 25.60 9.48
C GLU A 450 40.42 24.83 10.41
N CYS A 451 39.71 23.84 9.87
CA CYS A 451 38.88 22.96 10.68
C CYS A 451 39.73 22.17 11.69
N LEU A 452 40.87 21.61 11.27
CA LEU A 452 41.76 20.86 12.16
C LEU A 452 42.25 21.71 13.35
N ASP A 453 42.64 22.95 13.09
CA ASP A 453 43.08 23.90 14.12
C ASP A 453 41.95 24.25 15.08
N ALA A 454 40.74 24.45 14.56
CA ALA A 454 39.56 24.69 15.38
C ALA A 454 39.23 23.49 16.28
N VAL A 455 39.34 22.25 15.79
CA VAL A 455 39.11 21.06 16.62
C VAL A 455 40.15 20.94 17.72
N ILE A 456 41.45 21.11 17.40
CA ILE A 456 42.54 21.05 18.40
C ILE A 456 42.35 22.12 19.48
N ALA A 457 41.99 23.35 19.09
CA ALA A 457 41.80 24.47 20.00
C ALA A 457 40.54 24.35 20.88
N SER A 458 39.53 23.57 20.47
CA SER A 458 38.24 23.48 21.15
C SER A 458 38.26 22.86 22.55
N GLY A 459 39.34 22.14 22.88
CA GLY A 459 39.44 21.40 24.15
C GLY A 459 38.64 20.10 24.20
N GLN A 460 37.93 19.73 23.13
CA GLN A 460 37.05 18.55 23.10
C GLN A 460 37.77 17.22 22.83
N LEU A 461 39.00 17.28 22.30
CA LEU A 461 39.87 16.12 22.14
C LEU A 461 40.53 15.73 23.47
N ARG A 462 40.71 14.42 23.71
CA ARG A 462 41.59 13.94 24.78
C ARG A 462 43.04 14.31 24.46
N GLU A 463 43.85 14.56 25.49
CA GLU A 463 45.26 15.00 25.33
C GLU A 463 46.07 14.06 24.43
N GLU A 464 45.88 12.74 24.56
CA GLU A 464 46.54 11.72 23.73
C GLU A 464 46.29 11.90 22.22
N HIS A 465 45.09 12.34 21.84
CA HIS A 465 44.74 12.60 20.45
C HIS A 465 45.21 13.98 19.98
N LYS A 466 45.20 14.99 20.86
CA LYS A 466 45.66 16.35 20.51
C LYS A 466 47.08 16.34 19.99
N ASP A 467 47.99 15.66 20.68
CA ASP A 467 49.40 15.63 20.26
C ASP A 467 49.59 14.88 18.94
N THR A 468 48.83 13.80 18.73
CA THR A 468 48.79 13.09 17.45
C THR A 468 48.38 14.01 16.29
N PHE A 469 47.32 14.80 16.47
CA PHE A 469 46.84 15.70 15.41
C PHE A 469 47.71 16.94 15.22
N LYS A 470 48.43 17.43 16.24
CA LYS A 470 49.46 18.47 16.08
C LYS A 470 50.58 18.01 15.16
N VAL A 471 51.10 16.80 15.35
CA VAL A 471 52.13 16.23 14.46
C VAL A 471 51.61 16.09 13.03
N ARG A 472 50.39 15.55 12.86
CA ARG A 472 49.75 15.41 11.54
C ARG A 472 49.53 16.74 10.84
N ARG A 473 49.17 17.78 11.59
CA ARG A 473 49.06 19.16 11.09
C ARG A 473 50.41 19.68 10.57
N GLU A 474 51.50 19.49 11.33
CA GLU A 474 52.84 19.88 10.88
C GLU A 474 53.26 19.15 9.60
N MET A 475 52.94 17.87 9.48
CA MET A 475 53.18 17.10 8.25
C MET A 475 52.44 17.68 7.04
N LEU A 476 51.18 18.12 7.20
CA LEU A 476 50.43 18.78 6.13
C LEU A 476 51.05 20.11 5.72
N LEU A 477 51.59 20.89 6.67
CA LEU A 477 52.28 22.14 6.39
C LEU A 477 53.61 21.92 5.65
N MET A 478 54.40 20.93 6.06
CA MET A 478 55.64 20.57 5.37
C MET A 478 55.39 20.04 3.94
N GLY A 479 54.26 19.37 3.72
CA GLY A 479 53.84 18.89 2.40
C GLY A 479 53.36 19.97 1.43
N ARG A 480 53.01 21.17 1.90
CA ARG A 480 52.63 22.33 1.05
C ARG A 480 53.82 23.21 0.65
N GLY A 481 54.99 22.99 1.26
CA GLY A 481 56.23 23.74 1.01
C GLY A 481 57.16 23.12 -0.05
N ARG A 482 56.66 22.18 -0.88
CA ARG A 482 57.37 21.58 -2.02
C ARG A 482 56.62 21.80 -3.32
#